data_AF-A0A845MJI0-F1
#
_entry.id   AF-A0A845MJI0-F1
#
_cell.length_a   1.000
_cell.length_b   1.000
_cell.length_c   1.000
_cell.angle_alpha   90.00
_cell.angle_beta   90.00
_cell.angle_gamma   90.00
#
_symmetry.space_group_name_H-M   'P 1'
#
loop_
_entity.id
_entity.type
_entity.pdbx_description
1 polymer ?
#
loop_
_entity_poly.entity_id
_entity_poly.type
_entity_poly.pdbx_seq_one_letter_code
_entity_poly.pdbx_strand_id
1 'polypeptide(L)'
;MILSLLPPGSEPSFTNIVGDKIRHFTAYAILSLIACHAVGTWRSRATLCALTLMVSILVEFLQPLTGRDFEVLDIVANMSGILAGMGIMFLLLRRRAAKAPG
;
A
#
# COMPACT_ATOMS: atom_id res chain seq x y z
N MET A 1 6.28 3.99 12.64
CA MET A 1 6.51 5.20 11.82
C MET A 1 7.93 5.81 11.97
N ILE A 2 8.84 5.20 12.74
CA ILE A 2 10.24 5.69 12.90
C ILE A 2 11.26 4.81 12.13
N LEU A 3 10.88 3.58 11.78
CA LEU A 3 11.78 2.58 11.18
C LEU A 3 12.06 2.77 9.67
N SER A 4 11.52 3.81 9.04
CA SER A 4 11.65 4.09 7.60
C SER A 4 12.74 5.11 7.26
N LEU A 5 13.36 5.72 8.28
CA LEU A 5 14.29 6.85 8.15
C LEU A 5 15.76 6.46 8.33
N LEU A 6 16.07 5.19 8.58
CA LEU A 6 17.47 4.75 8.68
C LEU A 6 18.02 4.48 7.27
N PRO A 7 19.11 5.16 6.87
CA PRO A 7 19.75 4.92 5.59
C PRO A 7 20.26 3.46 5.55
N PRO A 8 20.06 2.73 4.45
CA PRO A 8 20.65 1.42 4.31
C PRO A 8 22.17 1.58 4.38
N GLY A 9 22.80 0.85 5.31
CA GLY A 9 24.24 0.65 5.31
C GLY A 9 24.69 0.17 3.93
N SER A 10 25.79 0.75 3.47
CA SER A 10 26.37 0.72 2.12
C SER A 10 26.87 -0.66 1.66
N GLU A 11 25.98 -1.64 1.63
CA GLU A 11 26.20 -2.94 0.99
C GLU A 11 24.90 -3.31 0.24
N PRO A 12 24.92 -3.53 -1.08
CA PRO A 12 23.76 -3.96 -1.85
C PRO A 12 23.45 -5.42 -1.52
N SER A 13 22.96 -5.68 -0.30
CA SER A 13 22.41 -6.97 0.04
C SER A 13 21.05 -7.08 -0.61
N PHE A 14 20.85 -8.11 -1.43
CA PHE A 14 19.57 -8.43 -2.05
C PHE A 14 18.42 -8.44 -1.03
N THR A 15 18.71 -8.83 0.21
CA THR A 15 17.81 -8.80 1.35
C THR A 15 17.28 -7.40 1.68
N ASN A 16 18.11 -6.36 1.58
CA ASN A 16 17.68 -4.98 1.85
C ASN A 16 16.72 -4.47 0.77
N ILE A 17 17.00 -4.78 -0.50
CA ILE A 17 16.14 -4.40 -1.63
C ILE A 17 14.78 -5.08 -1.52
N VAL A 18 14.77 -6.40 -1.34
CA VAL A 18 13.51 -7.16 -1.18
C VAL A 18 12.76 -6.73 0.08
N GLY A 19 13.47 -6.51 1.18
CA GLY A 19 12.86 -6.04 2.44
C GLY A 19 12.26 -4.65 2.34
N ASP A 20 12.83 -3.76 1.53
CA ASP A 20 12.24 -2.46 1.22
C ASP A 20 10.93 -2.62 0.44
N LYS A 21 10.91 -3.43 -0.63
CA LYS A 21 9.69 -3.67 -1.43
C LYS A 21 8.58 -4.36 -0.64
N ILE A 22 8.91 -5.29 0.25
CA ILE A 22 7.94 -5.92 1.16
C ILE A 22 7.33 -4.87 2.12
N ARG A 23 8.13 -3.91 2.60
CA ARG A 23 7.64 -2.83 3.46
C ARG A 23 6.67 -1.93 2.69
N HIS A 24 7.02 -1.54 1.47
CA HIS A 24 6.15 -0.79 0.57
C HIS A 24 4.83 -1.53 0.33
N PHE A 25 4.88 -2.77 -0.12
CA PHE A 25 3.70 -3.61 -0.31
C PHE A 25 2.81 -3.69 0.94
N THR A 26 3.40 -4.00 2.10
CA THR A 26 2.66 -4.22 3.34
C THR A 26 2.01 -2.93 3.85
N ALA A 27 2.75 -1.81 3.80
CA ALA A 27 2.23 -0.52 4.23
C ALA A 27 1.01 -0.09 3.42
N TYR A 28 1.10 -0.20 2.09
CA TYR A 28 0.01 0.17 1.19
C TYR A 28 -1.16 -0.82 1.20
N ALA A 29 -0.90 -2.11 1.46
CA ALA A 29 -1.96 -3.10 1.68
C ALA A 29 -2.79 -2.79 2.93
N ILE A 30 -2.13 -2.49 4.05
CA ILE A 30 -2.81 -2.13 5.31
C ILE A 30 -3.55 -0.80 5.13
N LEU A 31 -2.92 0.20 4.51
CA LEU A 31 -3.53 1.51 4.27
C LEU A 31 -4.81 1.39 3.42
N SER A 32 -4.73 0.65 2.30
CA SER A 32 -5.88 0.40 1.43
C SER A 32 -7.00 -0.36 2.14
N LEU A 33 -6.65 -1.36 2.96
CA LEU A 33 -7.63 -2.12 3.76
C LEU A 33 -8.36 -1.23 4.76
N ILE A 34 -7.64 -0.40 5.51
CA ILE A 34 -8.21 0.54 6.49
C ILE A 34 -9.08 1.58 5.78
N ALA A 35 -8.59 2.17 4.69
CA ALA A 35 -9.34 3.14 3.90
C ALA A 35 -10.65 2.53 3.36
N CYS A 36 -10.61 1.30 2.86
CA CYS A 36 -11.80 0.61 2.38
C CYS A 36 -12.77 0.22 3.50
N HIS A 37 -12.26 -0.09 4.70
CA HIS A 37 -13.07 -0.38 5.88
C HIS A 37 -13.79 0.86 6.42
N ALA A 38 -13.17 2.04 6.29
CA ALA A 38 -13.73 3.31 6.78
C ALA A 38 -14.99 3.76 6.03
N VAL A 39 -15.28 3.19 4.86
CA VAL A 39 -16.43 3.60 4.02
C VAL A 39 -17.40 2.46 3.75
N GLY A 40 -18.69 2.79 3.67
CA GLY A 40 -19.77 1.83 3.49
C GLY A 40 -20.02 1.41 2.04
N THR A 41 -19.77 2.29 1.06
CA THR A 41 -20.13 2.06 -0.35
C THR A 41 -18.94 1.65 -1.20
N TRP A 42 -19.19 0.82 -2.23
CA TRP A 42 -18.13 0.38 -3.16
C TRP A 42 -17.55 1.55 -3.98
N ARG A 43 -18.38 2.55 -4.32
CA ARG A 43 -17.92 3.76 -5.01
C ARG A 43 -16.92 4.53 -4.16
N SER A 44 -17.23 4.77 -2.88
CA SER A 44 -16.30 5.44 -1.96
C SER A 44 -15.00 4.66 -1.77
N ARG A 45 -15.05 3.32 -1.74
CA ARG A 45 -13.84 2.47 -1.67
C ARG A 45 -12.95 2.65 -2.88
N ALA A 46 -13.53 2.62 -4.08
CA ALA A 46 -12.80 2.83 -5.32
C ALA A 46 -12.16 4.22 -5.39
N THR A 47 -12.91 5.26 -5.00
CA THR A 47 -12.37 6.63 -4.91
C THR A 47 -11.21 6.72 -3.93
N LEU A 48 -11.33 6.14 -2.73
CA LEU A 48 -10.24 6.15 -1.75
C LEU A 48 -9.01 5.39 -2.26
N CYS A 49 -9.18 4.23 -2.90
CA CYS A 49 -8.07 3.50 -3.52
C CYS A 49 -7.37 4.33 -4.60
N ALA A 50 -8.13 5.03 -5.44
CA ALA A 50 -7.57 5.91 -6.47
C ALA A 50 -6.79 7.08 -5.86
N LEU A 51 -7.31 7.69 -4.78
CA LEU A 51 -6.61 8.73 -4.04
C LEU A 51 -5.33 8.19 -3.36
N THR A 52 -5.40 7.02 -2.73
CA THR A 52 -4.22 6.36 -2.15
C THR A 52 -3.16 6.07 -3.22
N LEU A 53 -3.57 5.64 -4.41
CA LEU A 53 -2.67 5.43 -5.54
C LEU A 53 -1.99 6.72 -5.98
N MET A 54 -2.77 7.80 -6.17
CA MET A 54 -2.22 9.11 -6.51
C MET A 54 -1.22 9.62 -5.47
N VAL A 55 -1.56 9.51 -4.18
CA VAL A 55 -0.66 9.88 -3.09
C VAL A 55 0.60 9.02 -3.11
N SER A 56 0.49 7.71 -3.37
CA SER A 56 1.65 6.81 -3.42
C SER A 56 2.65 7.19 -4.52
N ILE A 57 2.14 7.58 -5.69
CA ILE A 57 2.96 8.04 -6.81
C ILE A 57 3.59 9.38 -6.48
N LEU A 58 2.84 10.31 -5.90
CA LEU A 58 3.36 11.61 -5.51
C LEU A 58 4.47 11.50 -4.46
N VAL A 59 4.32 10.60 -3.48
CA VAL A 59 5.36 10.33 -2.49
C VAL A 59 6.65 9.87 -3.17
N GLU A 60 6.57 9.01 -4.20
CA GLU A 60 7.74 8.57 -4.97
C GLU A 60 8.48 9.74 -5.64
N PHE A 61 7.74 10.66 -6.26
CA PHE A 61 8.32 11.86 -6.86
C PHE A 61 8.95 12.81 -5.82
N LEU A 62 8.47 12.77 -4.58
CA LEU A 62 8.99 13.58 -3.48
C LEU A 62 10.12 12.88 -2.70
N GLN A 63 10.32 11.57 -2.86
CA GLN A 63 11.40 10.82 -2.20
C GLN A 63 12.80 11.43 -2.41
N PRO A 64 13.17 11.96 -3.60
CA PRO A 64 14.45 12.64 -3.82
C PRO A 64 14.72 13.81 -2.86
N LEU A 65 13.68 14.49 -2.38
CA LEU A 65 13.82 15.58 -1.41
C LEU A 65 14.22 15.08 -0.01
N THR A 66 14.06 13.79 0.25
CA THR A 66 14.39 13.14 1.53
C THR A 66 15.74 12.43 1.51
N GLY A 67 16.47 12.47 0.38
CA GLY A 67 17.73 11.76 0.19
C GLY A 67 17.56 10.29 -0.22
N ARG A 68 16.37 9.88 -0.68
CA ARG A 68 16.10 8.57 -1.29
C ARG A 68 15.94 8.71 -2.80
N ASP A 69 16.39 7.71 -3.55
CA ASP A 69 16.23 7.71 -5.00
C ASP A 69 14.79 7.42 -5.42
N PHE A 70 14.38 8.01 -6.54
CA PHE A 70 13.12 7.66 -7.19
C PHE A 70 13.23 6.23 -7.76
N GLU A 71 12.32 5.34 -7.35
CA GLU A 71 12.34 3.95 -7.78
C GLU A 71 10.98 3.46 -8.30
N VAL A 72 10.94 3.09 -9.59
CA VAL A 72 9.72 2.58 -10.24
C VAL A 72 9.21 1.28 -9.58
N LEU A 73 10.12 0.46 -9.04
CA LEU A 73 9.74 -0.77 -8.34
C LEU A 73 8.99 -0.49 -7.03
N ASP A 74 9.22 0.66 -6.38
CA ASP A 74 8.42 1.05 -5.21
C ASP A 74 6.98 1.39 -5.62
N ILE A 75 6.79 2.05 -6.77
CA ILE A 75 5.44 2.29 -7.31
C ILE A 75 4.71 0.96 -7.55
N VAL A 76 5.40 -0.04 -8.12
CA VAL A 76 4.82 -1.38 -8.36
C VAL A 76 4.49 -2.10 -7.04
N ALA A 77 5.37 -2.01 -6.04
CA ALA A 77 5.13 -2.58 -4.71
C ALA A 77 3.93 -1.88 -4.02
N ASN A 78 3.84 -0.56 -4.10
CA ASN A 78 2.74 0.23 -3.57
C ASN A 78 1.41 -0.16 -4.24
N MET A 79 1.38 -0.20 -5.58
CA MET A 79 0.20 -0.59 -6.36
C MET A 79 -0.30 -1.99 -6.02
N SER A 80 0.61 -2.97 -5.99
CA SER A 80 0.25 -4.35 -5.64
C SER A 80 -0.28 -4.46 -4.21
N GLY A 81 0.28 -3.68 -3.27
CA GLY A 81 -0.25 -3.54 -1.92
C GLY A 81 -1.69 -3.01 -1.90
N ILE A 82 -1.96 -1.89 -2.59
CA ILE A 82 -3.30 -1.29 -2.66
C ILE A 82 -4.34 -2.28 -3.19
N LEU A 83 -4.00 -3.00 -4.28
CA LEU A 83 -4.87 -4.00 -4.88
C LEU A 83 -5.13 -5.18 -3.94
N ALA A 84 -4.10 -5.66 -3.23
CA ALA A 84 -4.23 -6.71 -2.24
C ALA A 84 -5.18 -6.29 -1.10
N GLY A 85 -5.02 -5.08 -0.56
CA GLY A 85 -5.90 -4.53 0.48
C GLY A 85 -7.37 -4.46 0.03
N MET A 86 -7.61 -3.98 -1.19
CA MET A 86 -8.95 -3.91 -1.79
C MET A 86 -9.56 -5.31 -2.01
N GLY A 87 -8.77 -6.26 -2.52
CA GLY A 87 -9.17 -7.65 -2.71
C GLY A 87 -9.54 -8.35 -1.40
N ILE A 88 -8.74 -8.16 -0.35
CA ILE A 88 -9.04 -8.68 0.99
C ILE A 88 -10.38 -8.11 1.48
N MET A 89 -10.59 -6.79 1.37
CA MET A 89 -11.85 -6.17 1.80
C MET A 89 -13.05 -6.73 1.03
N PHE A 90 -12.91 -6.92 -0.28
CA PHE A 90 -13.95 -7.53 -1.12
C PHE A 90 -14.33 -8.94 -0.62
N LEU A 91 -13.33 -9.78 -0.35
CA LEU A 91 -13.55 -11.14 0.15
C LEU A 91 -14.21 -11.15 1.53
N LEU A 92 -13.80 -10.25 2.44
CA LEU A 92 -14.40 -10.12 3.77
C LEU A 92 -15.88 -9.73 3.68
N LEU A 93 -16.23 -8.79 2.81
CA LEU A 93 -17.61 -8.35 2.63
C LEU A 93 -18.48 -9.42 1.99
N ARG A 94 -17.95 -10.14 0.98
CA ARG A 94 -18.64 -11.29 0.40
C ARG A 94 -18.93 -12.38 1.43
N ARG A 95 -17.95 -12.68 2.30
CA ARG A 95 -18.13 -13.64 3.39
C ARG A 95 -19.18 -13.19 4.40
N ARG A 96 -19.24 -11.89 4.74
CA ARG A 96 -20.28 -11.32 5.61
C ARG A 96 -21.67 -11.45 5.00
N ALA A 97 -21.82 -11.12 3.71
CA ALA A 97 -23.07 -11.27 2.99
C ALA A 97 -23.55 -12.73 2.94
N ALA A 98 -22.64 -13.68 2.72
CA ALA A 98 -22.98 -15.11 2.69
C ALA A 98 -23.38 -15.70 4.06
N LYS A 99 -23.04 -15.04 5.18
CA LYS A 99 -23.31 -15.51 6.55
C LYS A 99 -24.51 -14.82 7.20
N ALA A 100 -25.15 -13.85 6.54
CA ALA A 100 -26.33 -13.17 7.08
C ALA A 100 -27.54 -14.12 7.07
N PRO A 101 -28.20 -14.41 8.21
CA PRO A 101 -29.47 -15.12 8.20
C PRO A 101 -30.54 -14.26 7.50
N GLY A 102 -31.29 -14.88 6.59
CA GLY A 102 -32.38 -14.24 5.83
C GLY A 102 -33.62 -13.99 6.67
#